data_AF-A0A9X3J1P8-F1
#
_entry.id   AF-A0A9X3J1P8-F1
#
_cell.length_a   1.000
_cell.length_b   1.000
_cell.length_c   1.000
_cell.angle_alpha   90.00
_cell.angle_beta   90.00
_cell.angle_gamma   90.00
#
_symmetry.space_group_name_H-M   'P 1'
#
loop_
_entity.id
_entity.type
_entity.pdbx_description
1 polymer ?
#
loop_
_entity_poly.entity_id
_entity_poly.type
_entity_poly.pdbx_seq_one_letter_code
_entity_poly.pdbx_strand_id
1 'polypeptide(L)'
;MSNPTELATLVRAAIPRLYAFAYVMCGARDEALVHVRESLRTLDRDALLAAERPNDYLLGKLARGIEEALGRKADHSFVILDNLLRSEETQPIDAEKPPIEGDLSRLPVLLWELKRTCLASVLGALPPGVRVSFVVTDLFGFPPGAAAELLGIKESAFRVRLTRARRRLEDYLAPRCGHIDRHNPCYCEGRLNLALETDFVRLPPHTADVPAAAYNDEPEHRDIAELYRTLPPVQPSPEQYEALVGVALGDDGVPT
;
A
#
# COMPACT_ATOMS: atom_id res chain seq x y z
N MET A 1 -10.88 33.01 9.64
CA MET A 1 -9.46 33.20 9.28
C MET A 1 -8.73 31.94 9.70
N SER A 2 -8.42 31.10 8.72
CA SER A 2 -7.78 29.80 8.89
C SER A 2 -6.41 29.96 9.59
N ASN A 3 -6.17 29.24 10.69
CA ASN A 3 -4.92 29.31 11.44
C ASN A 3 -3.83 28.54 10.69
N PRO A 4 -2.81 29.19 10.09
CA PRO A 4 -1.81 28.51 9.26
C PRO A 4 -1.03 27.43 10.02
N THR A 5 -0.84 27.63 11.33
CA THR A 5 -0.16 26.67 12.22
C THR A 5 -0.99 25.41 12.43
N GLU A 6 -2.31 25.54 12.51
CA GLU A 6 -3.24 24.42 12.67
C GLU A 6 -3.28 23.55 11.41
N LEU A 7 -3.39 24.17 10.23
CA LEU A 7 -3.34 23.47 8.96
C LEU A 7 -2.02 22.69 8.78
N ALA A 8 -0.89 23.34 9.06
CA ALA A 8 0.43 22.69 8.96
C ALA A 8 0.55 21.49 9.91
N THR A 9 0.07 21.62 11.14
CA THR A 9 0.09 20.53 12.12
C THR A 9 -0.74 19.33 11.64
N LEU A 10 -1.95 19.60 11.15
CA LEU A 10 -2.86 18.58 10.65
C LEU A 10 -2.29 17.83 9.44
N VAL A 11 -1.81 18.57 8.43
CA VAL A 11 -1.23 17.99 7.22
C VAL A 11 -0.01 17.14 7.56
N ARG A 12 0.93 17.66 8.36
CA ARG A 12 2.15 16.93 8.76
C ARG A 12 1.81 15.61 9.45
N ALA A 13 0.83 15.62 10.35
CA ALA A 13 0.38 14.40 11.01
C ALA A 13 -0.30 13.41 10.06
N ALA A 14 -0.97 13.88 9.00
CA ALA A 14 -1.73 13.03 8.09
C ALA A 14 -0.89 12.37 6.99
N ILE A 15 0.18 13.02 6.51
CA ILE A 15 0.97 12.55 5.35
C ILE A 15 1.43 11.09 5.46
N PRO A 16 2.00 10.59 6.57
CA PRO A 16 2.42 9.20 6.69
C PRO A 16 1.29 8.21 6.40
N ARG A 17 0.09 8.49 6.95
CA ARG A 17 -1.11 7.66 6.79
C ARG A 17 -1.66 7.73 5.37
N LEU A 18 -1.66 8.92 4.76
CA LEU A 18 -2.08 9.12 3.37
C LEU A 18 -1.15 8.40 2.39
N TYR A 19 0.16 8.48 2.61
CA TYR A 19 1.15 7.82 1.77
C TYR A 19 1.05 6.29 1.85
N ALA A 20 0.94 5.74 3.06
CA ALA A 20 0.72 4.31 3.25
C ALA A 20 -0.57 3.84 2.56
N PHE A 21 -1.65 4.62 2.65
CA PHE A 21 -2.91 4.31 1.96
C PHE A 21 -2.74 4.29 0.44
N ALA A 22 -2.11 5.33 -0.12
CA ALA A 22 -1.89 5.44 -1.56
C ALA A 22 -1.00 4.30 -2.06
N TYR A 23 0.06 3.95 -1.33
CA TYR A 23 0.93 2.83 -1.69
C TYR A 23 0.16 1.50 -1.71
N VAL A 24 -0.65 1.21 -0.69
CA VAL A 24 -1.44 -0.04 -0.68
C VAL A 24 -2.47 -0.07 -1.82
N MET A 25 -2.98 1.09 -2.23
CA MET A 25 -3.89 1.20 -3.35
C MET A 25 -3.21 1.04 -4.71
N CYS A 26 -1.97 1.53 -4.91
CA CYS A 26 -1.30 1.56 -6.21
C CYS A 26 -0.24 0.46 -6.39
N GLY A 27 0.41 0.05 -5.30
CA GLY A 27 1.50 -0.92 -5.29
C GLY A 27 2.88 -0.35 -5.64
N ALA A 28 2.99 0.96 -5.89
CA ALA A 28 4.23 1.63 -6.26
C ALA A 28 4.41 2.98 -5.52
N ARG A 29 5.65 3.33 -5.16
CA ARG A 29 5.98 4.52 -4.36
C ARG A 29 5.85 5.83 -5.14
N ASP A 30 6.24 5.81 -6.41
CA ASP A 30 6.11 6.93 -7.33
C ASP A 30 4.63 7.23 -7.62
N GLU A 31 3.82 6.22 -7.89
CA GLU A 31 2.36 6.39 -8.04
C GLU A 31 1.72 6.91 -6.74
N ALA A 32 2.08 6.34 -5.59
CA ALA A 32 1.60 6.80 -4.29
C ALA A 32 1.91 8.29 -4.07
N LEU A 33 3.14 8.70 -4.38
CA LEU A 33 3.57 10.10 -4.27
C LEU A 33 2.75 11.01 -5.19
N VAL A 34 2.49 10.60 -6.43
CA VAL A 34 1.68 11.36 -7.39
C VAL A 34 0.27 11.58 -6.84
N HIS A 35 -0.40 10.53 -6.35
CA HIS A 35 -1.76 10.64 -5.86
C HIS A 35 -1.88 11.47 -4.57
N VAL A 36 -0.95 11.31 -3.63
CA VAL A 36 -0.94 12.12 -2.40
C VAL A 36 -0.69 13.59 -2.75
N ARG A 37 0.30 13.86 -3.61
CA ARG A 37 0.59 15.23 -4.06
C ARG A 37 -0.62 15.87 -4.71
N GLU A 38 -1.29 15.18 -5.63
CA GLU A 38 -2.47 15.70 -6.33
C GLU A 38 -3.65 15.95 -5.38
N SER A 39 -3.86 15.05 -4.41
CA SER A 39 -4.89 15.22 -3.38
C SER A 39 -4.62 16.44 -2.51
N LEU A 40 -3.35 16.72 -2.15
CA LEU A 40 -2.97 17.88 -1.37
C LEU A 40 -3.00 19.18 -2.18
N ARG A 41 -2.60 19.13 -3.46
CA ARG A 41 -2.61 20.30 -4.37
C ARG A 41 -4.02 20.84 -4.60
N THR A 42 -5.01 19.94 -4.69
CA THR A 42 -6.42 20.29 -4.90
C THR A 42 -7.21 20.40 -3.59
N LEU A 43 -6.52 20.51 -2.46
CA LEU A 43 -7.13 20.54 -1.13
C LEU A 43 -7.90 21.86 -0.91
N ASP A 44 -9.18 21.73 -0.60
CA ASP A 44 -9.96 22.82 -0.01
C ASP A 44 -9.59 22.91 1.48
N ARG A 45 -8.78 23.93 1.80
CA ARG A 45 -8.22 24.16 3.14
C ARG A 45 -9.27 24.64 4.14
N ASP A 46 -10.24 25.41 3.69
CA ASP A 46 -11.30 25.92 4.55
C ASP A 46 -12.28 24.80 4.91
N ALA A 47 -12.64 23.96 3.93
CA ALA A 47 -13.44 22.76 4.18
C ALA A 47 -12.73 21.77 5.11
N LEU A 48 -11.42 21.60 4.96
CA LEU A 48 -10.62 20.75 5.85
C LEU A 48 -10.67 21.24 7.31
N LEU A 49 -10.46 22.52 7.55
CA LEU A 49 -10.45 23.10 8.89
C LEU A 49 -11.86 23.16 9.51
N ALA A 50 -12.90 23.22 8.68
CA ALA A 50 -14.29 23.15 9.12
C ALA A 50 -14.78 21.71 9.36
N ALA A 51 -14.06 20.68 8.89
CA ALA A 51 -14.48 19.30 9.01
C ALA A 51 -14.42 18.82 10.47
N GLU A 52 -15.47 18.15 10.94
CA GLU A 52 -15.50 17.53 12.28
C GLU A 52 -14.40 16.47 12.43
N ARG A 53 -14.06 15.79 11.34
CA ARG A 53 -13.04 14.72 11.30
C ARG A 53 -12.05 15.00 10.16
N PRO A 54 -11.06 15.89 10.35
CA PRO A 54 -10.20 16.35 9.25
C PRO A 54 -9.34 15.26 8.62
N ASN A 55 -8.86 14.29 9.41
CA ASN A 55 -8.10 13.15 8.89
C ASN A 55 -8.93 12.25 7.96
N ASP A 56 -10.21 12.05 8.28
CA ASP A 56 -11.14 11.26 7.46
C ASP A 56 -11.49 12.01 6.18
N TYR A 57 -11.62 13.33 6.26
CA TYR A 57 -11.81 14.18 5.09
C TYR A 57 -10.63 14.06 4.11
N LEU A 58 -9.39 14.14 4.61
CA LEU A 58 -8.18 13.96 3.79
C LEU A 58 -8.12 12.56 3.16
N LEU A 59 -8.33 11.51 3.97
CA LEU A 59 -8.29 10.14 3.50
C LEU A 59 -9.41 9.87 2.47
N GLY A 60 -10.61 10.38 2.70
CA GLY A 60 -11.73 10.25 1.78
C GLY A 60 -11.49 10.95 0.45
N LYS A 61 -10.92 12.16 0.47
CA LYS A 61 -10.53 12.88 -0.76
C LYS A 61 -9.51 12.07 -1.55
N LEU A 62 -8.46 11.57 -0.90
CA LEU A 62 -7.44 10.73 -1.52
C LEU A 62 -8.03 9.42 -2.07
N ALA A 63 -8.84 8.72 -1.29
CA ALA A 63 -9.43 7.44 -1.65
C ALA A 63 -10.32 7.54 -2.89
N ARG A 64 -11.18 8.56 -2.96
CA ARG A 64 -12.03 8.81 -4.14
C ARG A 64 -11.20 9.20 -5.36
N GLY A 65 -10.17 10.04 -5.18
CA GLY A 65 -9.27 10.44 -6.26
C GLY A 65 -8.50 9.25 -6.85
N ILE A 66 -8.00 8.34 -6.01
CA ILE A 66 -7.32 7.12 -6.48
C ILE A 66 -8.31 6.16 -7.14
N GLU A 67 -9.48 5.91 -6.54
CA GLU A 67 -10.50 5.04 -7.15
C GLU A 67 -10.91 5.54 -8.54
N GLU A 68 -11.08 6.85 -8.69
CA GLU A 68 -11.39 7.48 -9.98
C GLU A 68 -10.25 7.32 -10.99
N ALA A 69 -9.02 7.62 -10.58
CA ALA A 69 -7.84 7.57 -11.46
C ALA A 69 -7.52 6.15 -11.95
N LEU A 70 -7.63 5.13 -11.08
CA LEU A 70 -7.44 3.73 -11.46
C LEU A 70 -8.62 3.19 -12.28
N GLY A 71 -9.77 3.85 -12.23
CA GLY A 71 -10.95 3.49 -13.01
C GLY A 71 -11.63 2.20 -12.55
N ARG A 72 -12.03 1.35 -13.49
CA ARG A 72 -12.93 0.19 -13.22
C ARG A 72 -12.27 -1.18 -13.33
N LYS A 73 -11.14 -1.28 -14.02
CA LYS A 73 -10.47 -2.55 -14.29
C LYS A 73 -9.36 -2.76 -13.27
N ALA A 74 -9.11 -4.03 -12.93
CA ALA A 74 -7.93 -4.38 -12.16
C ALA A 74 -6.67 -4.12 -13.02
N ASP A 75 -5.56 -3.82 -12.38
CA ASP A 75 -4.31 -3.44 -13.06
C ASP A 75 -3.71 -4.65 -13.77
N HIS A 76 -3.86 -5.82 -13.13
CA HIS A 76 -3.48 -7.12 -13.67
C HIS A 76 -4.42 -8.21 -13.16
N SER A 77 -4.13 -9.48 -13.48
CA SER A 77 -4.90 -10.63 -13.02
C SER A 77 -4.05 -11.53 -12.13
N PHE A 78 -4.70 -12.36 -11.31
CA PHE A 78 -4.03 -13.39 -10.53
C PHE A 78 -3.18 -14.35 -11.39
N VAL A 79 -3.60 -14.62 -12.63
CA VAL A 79 -2.84 -15.46 -13.57
C VAL A 79 -1.51 -14.81 -13.94
N ILE A 80 -1.50 -13.50 -14.16
CA ILE A 80 -0.25 -12.78 -14.46
C ILE A 80 0.69 -12.84 -13.25
N LEU A 81 0.17 -12.68 -12.04
CA LEU A 81 0.97 -12.76 -10.82
C LEU A 81 1.53 -14.17 -10.57
N ASP A 82 0.73 -15.21 -10.84
CA ASP A 82 1.20 -16.60 -10.79
C ASP A 82 2.32 -16.85 -11.82
N ASN A 83 2.17 -16.36 -13.06
CA ASN A 83 3.20 -16.50 -14.08
C ASN A 83 4.49 -15.73 -13.74
N LEU A 84 4.39 -14.65 -12.97
CA LEU A 84 5.56 -13.86 -12.58
C LEU A 84 6.33 -14.49 -11.42
N LEU A 85 5.61 -14.99 -10.40
CA LEU A 85 6.21 -15.46 -9.16
C LEU A 85 6.35 -16.98 -9.08
N ARG A 86 5.68 -17.74 -9.93
CA ARG A 86 5.56 -19.21 -9.83
C ARG A 86 5.76 -19.95 -11.14
N SER A 87 6.29 -19.29 -12.17
CA SER A 87 6.62 -19.92 -13.46
C SER A 87 7.85 -20.82 -13.38
N GLU A 88 8.75 -20.54 -12.44
CA GLU A 88 10.00 -21.27 -12.27
C GLU A 88 10.06 -22.04 -10.94
N GLU A 89 10.91 -23.06 -10.93
CA GLU A 89 11.28 -23.81 -9.73
C GLU A 89 11.91 -22.86 -8.70
N THR A 90 11.66 -23.14 -7.43
CA THR A 90 12.24 -22.36 -6.33
C THR A 90 13.76 -22.50 -6.34
N GLN A 91 14.46 -21.38 -6.48
CA GLN A 91 15.93 -21.33 -6.49
C GLN A 91 16.47 -20.76 -5.16
N PRO A 92 17.63 -21.24 -4.68
CA PRO A 92 18.27 -20.67 -3.49
C PRO A 92 18.78 -19.26 -3.79
N ILE A 93 18.71 -18.36 -2.80
CA ILE A 93 19.14 -16.97 -2.95
C ILE A 93 20.63 -16.90 -3.31
N ASP A 94 20.95 -16.18 -4.38
CA ASP A 94 22.34 -15.91 -4.79
C ASP A 94 22.79 -14.56 -4.23
N ALA A 95 23.57 -14.61 -3.14
CA ALA A 95 24.02 -13.41 -2.43
C ALA A 95 25.02 -12.55 -3.23
N GLU A 96 25.63 -13.09 -4.28
CA GLU A 96 26.61 -12.36 -5.09
C GLU A 96 25.95 -11.57 -6.22
N LYS A 97 24.70 -11.88 -6.57
CA LYS A 97 23.95 -11.16 -7.61
C LYS A 97 23.47 -9.78 -7.11
N PRO A 98 23.35 -8.79 -8.02
CA PRO A 98 22.67 -7.55 -7.71
C PRO A 98 21.20 -7.78 -7.28
N PRO A 99 20.66 -6.98 -6.35
CA PRO A 99 21.32 -5.89 -5.62
C PRO A 99 21.91 -6.34 -4.28
N ILE A 100 22.14 -7.64 -4.03
CA ILE A 100 22.70 -8.12 -2.75
C ILE A 100 24.21 -7.86 -2.72
N GLU A 101 24.94 -8.27 -3.77
CA GLU A 101 26.37 -7.96 -3.96
C GLU A 101 27.24 -8.23 -2.71
N GLY A 102 26.99 -9.34 -2.02
CA GLY A 102 27.68 -9.75 -0.80
C GLY A 102 27.25 -9.02 0.49
N ASP A 103 26.41 -7.98 0.39
CA ASP A 103 25.86 -7.26 1.54
C ASP A 103 24.60 -7.95 2.07
N LEU A 104 24.82 -8.93 2.95
CA LEU A 104 23.73 -9.72 3.55
C LEU A 104 22.73 -8.89 4.38
N SER A 105 23.06 -7.65 4.75
CA SER A 105 22.10 -6.75 5.40
C SER A 105 20.95 -6.34 4.49
N ARG A 106 21.11 -6.47 3.16
CA ARG A 106 20.06 -6.20 2.16
C ARG A 106 19.03 -7.32 2.07
N LEU A 107 19.34 -8.54 2.52
CA LEU A 107 18.44 -9.68 2.39
C LEU A 107 17.11 -9.48 3.15
N PRO A 108 17.09 -9.14 4.46
CA PRO A 108 15.83 -8.87 5.15
C PRO A 108 15.04 -7.71 4.51
N VAL A 109 15.74 -6.67 4.03
CA VAL A 109 15.13 -5.53 3.33
C VAL A 109 14.38 -5.98 2.09
N LEU A 110 15.02 -6.79 1.25
CA LEU A 110 14.44 -7.30 0.02
C LEU A 110 13.30 -8.29 0.26
N LEU A 111 13.37 -9.11 1.31
CA LEU A 111 12.28 -10.03 1.69
C LEU A 111 11.04 -9.27 2.18
N TRP A 112 11.22 -8.24 2.99
CA TRP A 112 10.15 -7.35 3.41
C TRP A 112 9.52 -6.63 2.22
N GLU A 113 10.35 -6.08 1.33
CA GLU A 113 9.88 -5.40 0.12
C GLU A 113 9.15 -6.38 -0.82
N LEU A 114 9.64 -7.62 -0.97
CA LEU A 114 8.96 -8.66 -1.74
C LEU A 114 7.60 -9.02 -1.14
N LYS A 115 7.51 -9.25 0.18
CA LYS A 115 6.24 -9.55 0.85
C LYS A 115 5.24 -8.42 0.62
N ARG A 116 5.69 -7.18 0.79
CA ARG A 116 4.90 -5.97 0.58
C ARG A 116 4.42 -5.84 -0.87
N THR A 117 5.32 -5.91 -1.85
CA THR A 117 4.99 -5.78 -3.29
C THR A 117 4.09 -6.91 -3.77
N CYS A 118 4.31 -8.14 -3.30
CA CYS A 118 3.44 -9.28 -3.55
C CYS A 118 2.02 -9.00 -3.05
N LEU A 119 1.86 -8.64 -1.78
CA LEU A 119 0.55 -8.37 -1.18
C LEU A 119 -0.15 -7.17 -1.82
N ALA A 120 0.59 -6.11 -2.16
CA ALA A 120 0.04 -4.96 -2.89
C ALA A 120 -0.41 -5.36 -4.31
N SER A 121 0.34 -6.22 -5.00
CA SER A 121 -0.03 -6.74 -6.31
C SER A 121 -1.28 -7.63 -6.24
N VAL A 122 -1.43 -8.45 -5.20
CA VAL A 122 -2.66 -9.21 -4.96
C VAL A 122 -3.88 -8.29 -4.83
N LEU A 123 -3.75 -7.14 -4.16
CA LEU A 123 -4.78 -6.09 -4.15
C LEU A 123 -4.98 -5.47 -5.54
N GLY A 124 -3.88 -5.26 -6.27
CA GLY A 124 -3.80 -4.87 -7.69
C GLY A 124 -4.70 -5.69 -8.63
N ALA A 125 -4.86 -6.97 -8.35
CA ALA A 125 -5.70 -7.88 -9.13
C ALA A 125 -7.22 -7.74 -8.84
N LEU A 126 -7.60 -6.91 -7.86
CA LEU A 126 -8.98 -6.52 -7.60
C LEU A 126 -9.33 -5.23 -8.37
N PRO A 127 -10.58 -5.09 -8.87
CA PRO A 127 -11.07 -3.81 -9.37
C PRO A 127 -10.95 -2.71 -8.30
N PRO A 128 -10.60 -1.46 -8.65
CA PRO A 128 -10.30 -0.40 -7.69
C PRO A 128 -11.38 -0.18 -6.63
N GLY A 129 -12.66 -0.14 -7.01
CA GLY A 129 -13.76 -0.01 -6.04
C GLY A 129 -13.91 -1.18 -5.06
N VAL A 130 -13.51 -2.39 -5.48
CA VAL A 130 -13.47 -3.58 -4.60
C VAL A 130 -12.23 -3.50 -3.69
N ARG A 131 -11.08 -3.12 -4.25
CA ARG A 131 -9.80 -2.93 -3.54
C ARG A 131 -9.95 -1.92 -2.40
N VAL A 132 -10.43 -0.71 -2.71
CA VAL A 132 -10.57 0.37 -1.72
C VAL A 132 -11.50 0.01 -0.57
N SER A 133 -12.53 -0.81 -0.83
CA SER A 133 -13.46 -1.27 0.22
C SER A 133 -12.76 -2.14 1.25
N PHE A 134 -11.88 -3.05 0.81
CA PHE A 134 -11.05 -3.85 1.70
C PHE A 134 -10.03 -2.97 2.43
N VAL A 135 -9.28 -2.13 1.71
CA VAL A 135 -8.24 -1.29 2.30
C VAL A 135 -8.81 -0.38 3.40
N VAL A 136 -9.89 0.34 3.12
CA VAL A 136 -10.50 1.28 4.09
C VAL A 136 -11.01 0.56 5.34
N THR A 137 -11.67 -0.58 5.20
CA THR A 137 -12.22 -1.31 6.36
C THR A 137 -11.20 -2.20 7.06
N ASP A 138 -10.59 -3.13 6.33
CA ASP A 138 -9.77 -4.18 6.91
C ASP A 138 -8.36 -3.72 7.27
N LEU A 139 -7.82 -2.70 6.59
CA LEU A 139 -6.47 -2.19 6.85
C LEU A 139 -6.47 -0.85 7.60
N PHE A 140 -7.43 0.03 7.31
CA PHE A 140 -7.51 1.37 7.92
C PHE A 140 -8.54 1.47 9.06
N GLY A 141 -9.30 0.42 9.32
CA GLY A 141 -10.13 0.25 10.52
C GLY A 141 -11.49 0.95 10.47
N PHE A 142 -11.96 1.38 9.30
CA PHE A 142 -13.26 2.03 9.19
C PHE A 142 -14.41 1.01 9.18
N PRO A 143 -15.42 1.15 10.06
CA PRO A 143 -16.60 0.31 9.99
C PRO A 143 -17.36 0.55 8.66
N PRO A 144 -18.11 -0.42 8.13
CA PRO A 144 -18.73 -0.33 6.81
C PRO A 144 -19.56 0.93 6.54
N GLY A 145 -20.29 1.43 7.55
CA GLY A 145 -21.07 2.68 7.43
C GLY A 145 -20.18 3.90 7.20
N ALA A 146 -19.17 4.09 8.06
CA ALA A 146 -18.21 5.19 7.93
C ALA A 146 -17.36 5.08 6.65
N ALA A 147 -16.99 3.86 6.25
CA ALA A 147 -16.26 3.62 5.01
C ALA A 147 -17.11 3.95 3.76
N ALA A 148 -18.41 3.63 3.78
CA ALA A 148 -19.32 3.98 2.71
C ALA A 148 -19.52 5.50 2.58
N GLU A 149 -19.66 6.19 3.71
CA GLU A 149 -19.71 7.66 3.77
C GLU A 149 -18.40 8.28 3.24
N LEU A 150 -17.25 7.78 3.70
CA LEU A 150 -15.93 8.22 3.25
C LEU A 150 -15.75 8.09 1.73
N LEU A 151 -16.32 7.06 1.11
CA LEU A 151 -16.28 6.86 -0.34
C LEU A 151 -17.44 7.51 -1.10
N GLY A 152 -18.43 8.07 -0.40
CA GLY A 152 -19.60 8.71 -1.03
C GLY A 152 -20.55 7.72 -1.74
N ILE A 153 -20.65 6.48 -1.25
CA ILE A 153 -21.52 5.44 -1.83
C ILE A 153 -22.55 4.91 -0.82
N LYS A 154 -23.56 4.20 -1.32
CA LYS A 154 -24.53 3.52 -0.44
C LYS A 154 -23.84 2.39 0.34
N GLU A 155 -24.15 2.28 1.64
CA GLU A 155 -23.59 1.22 2.51
C GLU A 155 -23.86 -0.19 1.98
N SER A 156 -25.03 -0.43 1.38
CA SER A 156 -25.35 -1.72 0.75
C SER A 156 -24.39 -2.06 -0.41
N ALA A 157 -24.03 -1.08 -1.24
CA ALA A 157 -23.06 -1.26 -2.31
C ALA A 157 -21.65 -1.48 -1.75
N PHE A 158 -21.27 -0.77 -0.69
CA PHE A 158 -19.99 -0.97 0.01
C PHE A 158 -19.86 -2.40 0.55
N ARG A 159 -20.87 -2.90 1.26
CA ARG A 159 -20.87 -4.26 1.84
C ARG A 159 -20.69 -5.35 0.77
N VAL A 160 -21.29 -5.17 -0.41
CA VAL A 160 -21.10 -6.07 -1.55
C VAL A 160 -19.65 -6.03 -2.05
N ARG A 161 -19.07 -4.83 -2.23
CA ARG A 161 -17.66 -4.67 -2.64
C ARG A 161 -16.71 -5.33 -1.63
N LEU A 162 -16.91 -5.06 -0.34
CA LEU A 162 -16.10 -5.61 0.75
C LEU A 162 -16.15 -7.14 0.79
N THR A 163 -17.35 -7.73 0.72
CA THR A 163 -17.52 -9.19 0.70
C THR A 163 -16.80 -9.82 -0.48
N ARG A 164 -16.90 -9.19 -1.67
CA ARG A 164 -16.21 -9.64 -2.88
C ARG A 164 -14.70 -9.54 -2.74
N ALA A 165 -14.19 -8.48 -2.11
CA ALA A 165 -12.76 -8.29 -1.89
C ALA A 165 -12.20 -9.41 -1.01
N ARG A 166 -12.78 -9.62 0.18
CA ARG A 166 -12.38 -10.66 1.13
C ARG A 166 -12.37 -12.04 0.49
N ARG A 167 -13.46 -12.41 -0.20
CA ARG A 167 -13.54 -13.70 -0.90
C ARG A 167 -12.45 -13.87 -1.95
N ARG A 168 -12.19 -12.86 -2.79
CA ARG A 168 -11.17 -12.97 -3.85
C ARG A 168 -9.76 -13.07 -3.30
N LEU A 169 -9.48 -12.39 -2.18
CA LEU A 169 -8.20 -12.50 -1.49
C LEU A 169 -8.04 -13.89 -0.86
N GLU A 170 -9.10 -14.41 -0.21
CA GLU A 170 -9.14 -15.76 0.38
C GLU A 170 -8.89 -16.84 -0.67
N ASP A 171 -9.67 -16.82 -1.76
CA ASP A 171 -9.56 -17.77 -2.86
C ASP A 171 -8.15 -17.80 -3.49
N TYR A 172 -7.41 -16.68 -3.41
CA TYR A 172 -6.07 -16.56 -3.96
C TYR A 172 -4.97 -16.94 -2.95
N LEU A 173 -4.96 -16.32 -1.77
CA LEU A 173 -3.86 -16.43 -0.79
C LEU A 173 -3.92 -17.72 0.02
N ALA A 174 -5.11 -18.16 0.43
CA ALA A 174 -5.28 -19.29 1.36
C ALA A 174 -4.62 -20.60 0.86
N PRO A 175 -4.72 -20.99 -0.43
CA PRO A 175 -4.07 -22.21 -0.92
C PRO A 175 -2.64 -22.00 -1.46
N ARG A 176 -2.08 -20.78 -1.34
CA ARG A 176 -0.82 -20.42 -2.01
C ARG A 176 0.25 -19.86 -1.10
N CYS A 177 -0.10 -19.03 -0.12
CA CYS A 177 0.85 -18.23 0.64
C CYS A 177 1.36 -18.94 1.90
N GLY A 178 2.68 -19.11 2.03
CA GLY A 178 3.30 -19.71 3.22
C GLY A 178 3.05 -18.94 4.52
N HIS A 179 2.78 -17.63 4.43
CA HIS A 179 2.41 -16.79 5.58
C HIS A 179 0.98 -17.05 6.09
N ILE A 180 0.12 -17.68 5.28
CA ILE A 180 -1.23 -18.08 5.70
C ILE A 180 -1.20 -19.51 6.27
N ASP A 181 -0.51 -20.42 5.57
CA ASP A 181 -0.32 -21.82 5.99
C ASP A 181 1.08 -22.28 5.54
N ARG A 182 1.92 -22.73 6.48
CA ARG A 182 3.28 -23.23 6.22
C ARG A 182 3.35 -24.51 5.37
N HIS A 183 2.23 -25.07 4.93
CA HIS A 183 2.22 -26.18 3.98
C HIS A 183 1.98 -25.69 2.54
N ASN A 184 1.68 -24.40 2.36
CA ASN A 184 1.51 -23.82 1.05
C ASN A 184 2.84 -23.75 0.26
N PRO A 185 2.79 -23.69 -1.08
CA PRO A 185 3.98 -23.79 -1.92
C PRO A 185 4.76 -22.49 -2.13
N CYS A 186 4.32 -21.34 -1.59
CA CYS A 186 4.96 -20.05 -1.84
C CYS A 186 5.62 -19.46 -0.59
N TYR A 187 6.95 -19.35 -0.63
CA TYR A 187 7.79 -18.70 0.39
C TYR A 187 8.59 -17.58 -0.26
N CYS A 188 8.70 -16.43 0.41
CA CYS A 188 9.34 -15.26 -0.16
C CYS A 188 10.83 -15.51 -0.44
N GLU A 189 11.53 -16.24 0.42
CA GLU A 189 12.92 -16.64 0.25
C GLU A 189 13.11 -17.43 -1.06
N GLY A 190 12.17 -18.33 -1.35
CA GLY A 190 12.19 -19.12 -2.56
C GLY A 190 11.74 -18.38 -3.82
N ARG A 191 11.18 -17.18 -3.69
CA ARG A 191 10.72 -16.34 -4.81
C ARG A 191 11.59 -15.11 -5.06
N LEU A 192 12.52 -14.80 -4.16
CA LEU A 192 13.29 -13.57 -4.22
C LEU A 192 14.13 -13.43 -5.49
N ASN A 193 14.87 -14.47 -5.89
CA ASN A 193 15.69 -14.41 -7.10
C ASN A 193 14.85 -14.09 -8.34
N LEU A 194 13.76 -14.84 -8.55
CA LEU A 194 12.88 -14.62 -9.70
C LEU A 194 12.25 -13.22 -9.67
N ALA A 195 11.85 -12.75 -8.48
CA ALA A 195 11.31 -11.40 -8.33
C ALA A 195 12.33 -10.29 -8.65
N LEU A 196 13.61 -10.51 -8.35
CA LEU A 196 14.69 -9.59 -8.71
C LEU A 196 14.98 -9.62 -10.22
N GLU A 197 15.08 -10.82 -10.81
CA GLU A 197 15.37 -11.01 -12.24
C GLU A 197 14.26 -10.46 -13.15
N THR A 198 13.01 -10.56 -12.70
CA THR A 198 11.84 -10.00 -13.40
C THR A 198 11.53 -8.55 -13.03
N ASP A 199 12.38 -7.93 -12.21
CA ASP A 199 12.25 -6.53 -11.78
C ASP A 199 10.94 -6.24 -11.01
N PHE A 200 10.31 -7.31 -10.48
CA PHE A 200 9.12 -7.25 -9.64
C PHE A 200 9.43 -6.64 -8.28
N VAL A 201 10.62 -6.90 -7.74
CA VAL A 201 11.11 -6.27 -6.51
C VAL A 201 12.46 -5.62 -6.79
N ARG A 202 12.69 -4.46 -6.17
CA ARG A 202 13.96 -3.74 -6.23
C ARG A 202 14.36 -3.35 -4.81
N LEU A 203 15.63 -2.99 -4.63
CA LEU A 203 16.04 -2.35 -3.39
C LEU A 203 15.24 -1.04 -3.22
N PRO A 204 14.56 -0.83 -2.07
CA PRO A 204 13.78 0.38 -1.87
C PRO A 204 14.72 1.61 -1.83
N PRO A 205 14.22 2.81 -2.18
CA PRO A 205 15.03 4.02 -2.22
C PRO A 205 15.56 4.45 -0.84
N HIS A 206 14.93 3.96 0.23
CA HIS A 206 15.36 4.10 1.61
C HIS A 206 14.87 2.91 2.44
N THR A 207 15.42 2.73 3.63
CA THR A 207 15.07 1.63 4.55
C THR A 207 14.36 2.10 5.81
N ALA A 208 13.96 3.38 5.89
CA ALA A 208 13.31 3.96 7.07
C ALA A 208 11.97 3.26 7.44
N ASP A 209 11.33 2.63 6.46
CA ASP A 209 10.07 1.90 6.55
C ASP A 209 10.27 0.36 6.58
N VAL A 210 11.50 -0.10 6.81
CA VAL A 210 11.86 -1.51 6.91
C VAL A 210 12.22 -1.84 8.37
N PRO A 211 11.58 -2.85 9.00
CA PRO A 211 11.87 -3.24 10.37
C PRO A 211 13.30 -3.74 10.52
N ALA A 212 13.90 -3.44 11.67
CA ALA A 212 15.13 -4.07 12.12
C ALA A 212 14.94 -5.54 12.55
N ALA A 213 13.68 -5.96 12.76
CA ALA A 213 13.33 -7.33 13.15
C ALA A 213 13.58 -8.33 12.01
N ALA A 214 13.90 -9.57 12.37
CA ALA A 214 14.08 -10.64 11.40
C ALA A 214 12.76 -10.96 10.68
N TYR A 215 12.85 -11.14 9.35
CA TYR A 215 11.71 -11.47 8.50
C TYR A 215 11.07 -12.84 8.85
N ASN A 216 11.88 -13.80 9.28
CA ASN A 216 11.48 -15.20 9.41
C ASN A 216 10.74 -15.54 10.72
N ASP A 217 10.62 -14.59 11.65
CA ASP A 217 10.04 -14.84 12.99
C ASP A 217 8.51 -14.60 13.03
N GLU A 218 7.87 -14.33 11.89
CA GLU A 218 6.43 -14.06 11.83
C GLU A 218 5.58 -15.35 11.95
N PRO A 219 4.51 -15.33 12.78
CA PRO A 219 3.60 -16.46 12.90
C PRO A 219 2.72 -16.62 11.65
N GLU A 220 2.06 -17.77 11.51
CA GLU A 220 1.01 -17.96 10.52
C GLU A 220 -0.18 -17.04 10.81
N HIS A 221 -0.72 -16.39 9.78
CA HIS A 221 -1.87 -15.51 9.89
C HIS A 221 -3.08 -16.14 9.19
N ARG A 222 -4.02 -16.68 9.97
CA ARG A 222 -5.25 -17.28 9.41
C ARG A 222 -6.22 -16.23 8.86
N ASP A 223 -6.14 -14.99 9.33
CA ASP A 223 -6.88 -13.86 8.78
C ASP A 223 -6.00 -13.12 7.77
N ILE A 224 -6.47 -13.03 6.52
CA ILE A 224 -5.77 -12.27 5.48
C ILE A 224 -5.55 -10.82 5.89
N ALA A 225 -6.53 -10.17 6.50
CA ALA A 225 -6.38 -8.79 6.91
C ALA A 225 -5.26 -8.63 7.96
N GLU A 226 -5.05 -9.63 8.82
CA GLU A 226 -3.94 -9.66 9.77
C GLU A 226 -2.60 -9.75 9.06
N LEU A 227 -2.48 -10.62 8.04
CA LEU A 227 -1.28 -10.70 7.20
C LEU A 227 -0.90 -9.35 6.58
N TYR A 228 -1.87 -8.61 6.06
CA TYR A 228 -1.62 -7.27 5.52
C TYR A 228 -1.23 -6.27 6.62
N ARG A 229 -1.83 -6.37 7.82
CA ARG A 229 -1.53 -5.47 8.95
C ARG A 229 -0.15 -5.72 9.57
N THR A 230 0.49 -6.87 9.31
CA THR A 230 1.90 -7.07 9.73
C THR A 230 2.88 -6.33 8.83
N LEU A 231 2.45 -5.88 7.65
CA LEU A 231 3.30 -5.10 6.78
C LEU A 231 3.66 -3.75 7.43
N PRO A 232 4.95 -3.42 7.51
CA PRO A 232 5.41 -2.12 7.92
C PRO A 232 4.86 -1.05 6.98
N PRO A 233 4.29 0.05 7.49
CA PRO A 233 3.69 1.08 6.66
C PRO A 233 4.77 1.80 5.86
N VAL A 234 4.60 1.85 4.53
CA VAL A 234 5.50 2.58 3.63
C VAL A 234 5.51 4.05 3.99
N GLN A 235 6.70 4.63 4.06
CA GLN A 235 6.91 6.06 4.29
C GLN A 235 7.44 6.74 3.02
N PRO A 236 7.11 8.02 2.79
CA PRO A 236 7.85 8.83 1.84
C PRO A 236 9.27 9.09 2.34
N SER A 237 10.21 9.41 1.43
CA SER A 237 11.52 9.91 1.83
C SER A 237 11.39 11.25 2.59
N PRO A 238 12.38 11.66 3.39
CA PRO A 238 12.37 12.96 4.06
C PRO A 238 12.13 14.14 3.10
N GLU A 239 12.74 14.09 1.92
CA GLU A 239 12.59 15.11 0.88
C GLU A 239 11.18 15.10 0.28
N GLN A 240 10.63 13.91 0.03
CA GLN A 240 9.26 13.75 -0.46
C GLN A 240 8.24 14.22 0.59
N TYR A 241 8.48 13.93 1.87
CA TYR A 241 7.64 14.35 2.98
C TYR A 241 7.56 15.89 3.05
N GLU A 242 8.69 16.59 3.08
CA GLU A 242 8.68 18.05 3.13
C GLU A 242 8.08 18.67 1.85
N ALA A 243 8.32 18.07 0.67
CA ALA A 243 7.68 18.51 -0.56
C ALA A 243 6.14 18.38 -0.51
N LEU A 244 5.61 17.29 0.07
CA LEU A 244 4.17 17.10 0.25
C LEU A 244 3.59 18.14 1.22
N VAL A 245 4.32 18.49 2.29
CA VAL A 245 3.91 19.55 3.21
C VAL A 245 3.83 20.90 2.48
N GLY A 246 4.85 21.26 1.71
CA GLY A 246 4.88 22.52 0.95
C GLY A 246 3.66 22.66 0.02
N VAL A 247 3.38 21.61 -0.76
CA VAL A 247 2.22 21.56 -1.67
C VAL A 247 0.90 21.79 -0.92
N ALA A 248 0.71 21.14 0.23
CA ALA A 248 -0.51 21.32 1.01
C ALA A 248 -0.67 22.76 1.56
N LEU A 249 0.44 23.38 1.94
CA LEU A 249 0.47 24.76 2.46
C LEU A 249 0.37 25.83 1.36
N GLY A 250 0.48 25.44 0.09
CA GLY A 250 0.42 26.36 -1.05
C GLY A 250 1.78 26.96 -1.43
N ASP A 251 2.86 26.42 -0.86
CA ASP A 251 4.21 26.68 -1.30
C ASP A 251 4.47 25.78 -2.52
N ASP A 252 3.97 26.20 -3.69
CA ASP A 252 4.29 25.55 -4.97
C ASP A 252 5.76 25.83 -5.28
N GLY A 253 6.64 25.06 -4.66
CA GLY A 253 8.06 25.01 -4.94
C GLY A 253 8.29 24.54 -6.36
N VAL A 254 8.24 25.48 -7.32
CA VAL A 254 8.90 25.33 -8.61
C VAL A 254 10.40 25.42 -8.32
N PRO A 255 11.18 24.36 -8.54
CA PRO A 255 12.63 24.51 -8.59
C PRO A 255 12.95 25.31 -9.86
N THR A 256 13.45 26.54 -9.68
CA THR A 256 14.20 27.25 -10.72
C THR A 256 15.48 26.53 -11.06
#